data_AF-A0AA96RD81-F1
#
_entry.id   AF-A0AA96RD81-F1
#
_cell.length_a   1.000
_cell.length_b   1.000
_cell.length_c   1.000
_cell.angle_alpha   90.00
_cell.angle_beta   90.00
_cell.angle_gamma   90.00
#
_symmetry.space_group_name_H-M   'P 1'
#
loop_
_entity.id
_entity.type
_entity.pdbx_description
1 polymer ?
#
loop_
_entity_poly.entity_id
_entity_poly.type
_entity_poly.pdbx_seq_one_letter_code
_entity_poly.pdbx_strand_id
1 'polypeptide(L)' 'MIPYLLFQIALVVITVRAVYTTITGVTAPAKNWLDILYNASIAIAALAFLLGGWNS' A
#
# COMPACT_ATOMS: atom_id res chain seq x y z
N MET A 1 -24.12 1.81 2.33
CA MET A 1 -23.57 2.26 1.03
C MET A 1 -22.38 3.21 1.21
N ILE A 2 -22.50 4.25 2.05
CA ILE A 2 -21.39 5.17 2.40
C ILE A 2 -20.13 4.52 3.03
N PRO A 3 -20.23 3.48 3.90
CA PRO A 3 -19.05 2.91 4.56
C PRO A 3 -18.06 2.28 3.59
N TYR A 4 -18.58 1.67 2.51
CA TYR A 4 -17.80 0.97 1.52
C TYR A 4 -16.93 1.91 0.68
N LEU A 5 -17.49 3.05 0.25
CA LEU A 5 -16.75 4.06 -0.51
C LEU A 5 -15.62 4.68 0.31
N LEU A 6 -15.87 4.96 1.60
CA LEU A 6 -14.83 5.47 2.51
C LEU A 6 -13.69 4.45 2.69
N PHE A 7 -14.03 3.16 2.79
CA PHE A 7 -13.05 2.09 2.91
C PHE A 7 -12.19 1.95 1.65
N GLN A 8 -12.81 2.03 0.46
CA GLN A 8 -12.10 2.00 -0.81
C GLN A 8 -11.17 3.19 -0.98
N ILE A 9 -11.63 4.41 -0.66
CA ILE A 9 -10.80 5.62 -0.76
C ILE A 9 -9.61 5.52 0.21
N ALA A 10 -9.84 5.06 1.44
CA ALA A 10 -8.76 4.85 2.40
C ALA A 10 -7.73 3.83 1.87
N LEU A 11 -8.19 2.71 1.31
CA LEU A 11 -7.31 1.69 0.70
C LEU A 11 -6.51 2.25 -0.48
N VAL A 12 -7.11 3.07 -1.34
CA VAL A 12 -6.40 3.73 -2.45
C VAL A 12 -5.31 4.63 -1.90
N VAL A 13 -5.61 5.48 -0.91
CA VAL A 13 -4.63 6.40 -0.31
C VAL A 13 -3.49 5.65 0.36
N ILE A 14 -3.80 4.59 1.11
CA ILE A 14 -2.78 3.72 1.76
C ILE A 14 -1.90 3.07 0.69
N THR A 15 -2.50 2.54 -0.38
CA THR A 15 -1.77 1.90 -1.48
C THR A 15 -0.82 2.88 -2.16
N VAL A 16 -1.32 4.04 -2.56
CA VAL A 16 -0.51 5.07 -3.24
C VAL A 16 0.64 5.53 -2.34
N ARG A 17 0.38 5.76 -1.04
CA ARG A 17 1.40 6.17 -0.08
C ARG A 17 2.47 5.10 0.10
N ALA A 18 2.08 3.83 0.27
CA ALA A 18 3.00 2.72 0.47
C ALA A 18 3.87 2.47 -0.77
N VAL A 19 3.31 2.57 -1.98
CA VAL A 19 4.07 2.47 -3.23
C VAL A 19 5.06 3.63 -3.35
N TYR A 20 4.60 4.86 -3.09
CA TYR A 20 5.45 6.04 -3.15
C TYR A 20 6.63 5.93 -2.18
N THR A 21 6.39 5.60 -0.90
CA THR A 21 7.44 5.45 0.10
C THR A 21 8.43 4.35 -0.27
N THR A 22 7.95 3.23 -0.83
CA THR A 22 8.80 2.14 -1.31
C THR A 22 9.73 2.62 -2.44
N ILE A 23 9.19 3.31 -3.45
CA ILE A 23 9.98 3.84 -4.58
C ILE A 23 11.01 4.87 -4.07
N THR A 24 10.60 5.83 -3.24
CA THR A 24 11.54 6.81 -2.67
C THR A 24 12.61 6.15 -1.80
N GLY A 25 12.27 5.12 -1.02
CA GLY A 25 13.23 4.39 -0.18
C GLY A 25 14.25 3.60 -0.99
N VAL A 26 13.84 3.01 -2.12
CA VAL A 26 14.73 2.31 -3.06
C VAL A 26 15.68 3.26 -3.77
N THR A 27 15.26 4.51 -3.97
CA THR A 27 16.05 5.56 -4.64
C THR A 27 16.95 6.34 -3.68
N ALA A 28 16.75 6.20 -2.36
CA ALA A 28 17.53 6.88 -1.34
C ALA A 28 18.97 6.33 -1.23
N PRO A 29 19.98 7.19 -0.96
CA PRO A 29 21.37 6.79 -0.83
C PRO A 29 21.64 5.92 0.41
N ALA A 30 20.84 6.07 1.48
CA ALA A 30 20.84 5.20 2.66
C ALA A 30 19.62 4.28 2.61
N LYS A 31 19.79 3.09 2.00
CA LYS A 31 18.71 2.13 1.80
C LYS A 31 18.40 1.38 3.10
N ASN A 32 17.30 1.75 3.74
CA ASN A 32 16.79 1.02 4.89
C ASN A 32 15.90 -0.13 4.42
N TRP A 33 16.52 -1.26 4.06
CA TRP A 33 15.88 -2.39 3.39
C TRP A 33 14.70 -2.98 4.16
N LEU A 34 14.76 -3.01 5.49
CA LEU A 34 13.64 -3.45 6.33
C LEU A 34 12.40 -2.59 6.15
N ASP A 35 12.60 -1.27 6.05
CA ASP A 35 11.52 -0.30 5.89
C ASP A 35 10.91 -0.39 4.49
N ILE A 36 11.75 -0.63 3.47
CA ILE A 36 11.31 -0.85 2.09
C ILE A 36 10.48 -2.15 1.98
N LEU A 37 10.96 -3.25 2.56
CA LEU A 37 10.24 -4.53 2.59
C LEU A 37 8.92 -4.40 3.33
N TYR A 38 8.90 -3.70 4.46
CA TYR A 38 7.67 -3.45 5.22
C TYR A 38 6.65 -2.66 4.42
N ASN A 39 7.06 -1.55 3.79
CA ASN A 39 6.17 -0.75 2.94
C ASN A 39 5.72 -1.51 1.69
N ALA A 40 6.58 -2.36 1.12
CA ALA A 40 6.21 -3.24 0.01
C ALA A 40 5.17 -4.29 0.42
N SER A 41 5.30 -4.90 1.60
CA SER A 41 4.29 -5.83 2.14
C SER A 41 2.94 -5.13 2.36
N ILE A 42 2.95 -3.88 2.87
CA ILE A 42 1.73 -3.08 3.01
C ILE A 42 1.11 -2.78 1.65
N ALA A 43 1.93 -2.38 0.67
CA ALA A 43 1.45 -2.10 -0.69
C ALA A 43 0.81 -3.34 -1.32
N ILE A 44 1.43 -4.52 -1.18
CA ILE A 44 0.89 -5.79 -1.67
C ILE A 44 -0.41 -6.15 -0.95
N ALA A 45 -0.46 -6.03 0.38
CA ALA A 45 -1.67 -6.30 1.15
C ALA A 45 -2.81 -5.35 0.77
N ALA A 46 -2.53 -4.05 0.64
CA ALA A 46 -3.52 -3.06 0.24
C ALA A 46 -4.01 -3.28 -1.19
N LEU A 47 -3.11 -3.61 -2.12
CA LEU A 47 -3.46 -4.02 -3.48
C LEU A 47 -4.30 -5.30 -3.50
N ALA A 48 -3.98 -6.29 -2.67
CA ALA A 48 -4.77 -7.52 -2.57
C ALA A 48 -6.20 -7.22 -2.09
N PHE A 49 -6.37 -6.38 -1.05
CA PHE A 49 -7.69 -5.94 -0.60
C PHE A 49 -8.45 -5.11 -1.65
N LEU A 50 -7.73 -4.34 -2.47
CA LEU A 50 -8.32 -3.46 -3.47
C LEU A 50 -8.67 -4.16 -4.78
N LEU A 51 -7.84 -5.11 -5.24
CA LEU A 51 -8.02 -5.89 -6.47
C LEU A 51 -8.85 -7.15 -6.26
N GLY A 52 -8.90 -7.66 -5.03
CA GLY A 52 -9.62 -8.88 -4.73
C GLY A 52 -9.70 -9.09 -3.23
N GLY A 53 -10.44 -8.21 -2.53
CA GLY A 53 -10.95 -8.48 -1.18
C GLY A 53 -11.56 -9.87 -1.11
N TRP A 54 -10.69 -10.83 -0.82
CA TRP A 54 -10.84 -12.26 -0.59
C TRP A 54 -12.29 -12.78 -0.73
N ASN A 55 -12.71 -13.16 -1.95
CA ASN A 55 -14.04 -13.72 -2.29
C ASN A 55 -15.27 -13.01 -1.69
N SER A 56 -16.11 -12.43 -2.56
CA SER A 56 -17.57 -12.55 -2.33
C SER A 56 -17.98 -14.02 -2.26
#